data_AF-A0A8T5PIM4-F1
#
_entry.id   AF-A0A8T5PIM4-F1
#
_cell.length_a   1.000
_cell.length_b   1.000
_cell.length_c   1.000
_cell.angle_alpha   90.00
_cell.angle_beta   90.00
_cell.angle_gamma   90.00
#
_symmetry.space_group_name_H-M   'P 1'
#
loop_
_entity.id
_entity.type
_entity.pdbx_description
1 polymer ?
#
loop_
_entity_poly.entity_id
_entity_poly.type
_entity_poly.pdbx_seq_one_letter_code
_entity_poly.pdbx_strand_id
1 'polypeptide(L)'
;MMLEIFGVNAFFALAIATALSGTLIAGVWDLLTTEIPDEIPYFMASFGIFLWFIYMLKTGSTIEFLTSLFIGSIFLIYGYVLYKTGQWGSGDSALLASIGYLLPVIPRIDFFPLHFFINLYVAGAFWIIIYSLAAGLAFKQARKKILKSLRNNLRAKLSVAFSIMFFILSFFDKNMLLASLLFLLLLFYDYGKLVERYVFRRRIHASKLKVGDVLANSKLWVGVTEDEIKEIRKKHGFVEIKEGVRFGLAFFIALLFTLIFNGSQIVNFYLSILF
;
A
#
# COMPACT_ATOMS: atom_id res chain seq x y z
N MET A 1 -19.31 -9.39 36.44
CA MET A 1 -20.23 -8.57 35.63
C MET A 1 -19.66 -7.21 35.18
N MET A 2 -19.33 -6.23 36.04
CA MET A 2 -18.72 -4.95 35.56
C MET A 2 -17.21 -5.04 35.22
N LEU A 3 -16.51 -6.04 35.74
CA LEU A 3 -15.08 -6.30 35.45
C LEU A 3 -14.84 -7.23 34.23
N GLU A 4 -15.88 -7.90 33.71
CA GLU A 4 -15.77 -8.74 32.50
C GLU A 4 -15.90 -7.93 31.21
N ILE A 5 -16.50 -6.74 31.27
CA ILE A 5 -16.68 -5.84 30.12
C ILE A 5 -15.36 -5.11 29.77
N PHE A 6 -14.45 -4.91 30.73
CA PHE A 6 -13.15 -4.27 30.47
C PHE A 6 -12.10 -5.25 29.93
N GLY A 7 -12.22 -6.54 30.24
CA GLY A 7 -11.24 -7.55 29.84
C GLY A 7 -11.20 -7.81 28.33
N VAL A 8 -12.35 -7.65 27.66
CA VAL A 8 -12.48 -7.80 26.21
C VAL A 8 -12.20 -6.46 25.52
N ASN A 9 -12.66 -5.32 26.05
CA ASN A 9 -12.50 -4.03 25.34
C ASN A 9 -11.08 -3.43 25.42
N ALA A 10 -10.38 -3.52 26.56
CA ALA A 10 -9.05 -2.92 26.70
C ALA A 10 -7.98 -3.63 25.86
N PHE A 11 -8.10 -4.96 25.74
CA PHE A 11 -7.21 -5.77 24.93
C PHE A 11 -7.28 -5.37 23.45
N PHE A 12 -8.48 -5.38 22.87
CA PHE A 12 -8.68 -4.99 21.46
C PHE A 12 -8.32 -3.52 21.23
N ALA A 13 -8.65 -2.62 22.16
CA ALA A 13 -8.26 -1.22 22.05
C ALA A 13 -6.73 -1.05 21.99
N LEU A 14 -5.98 -1.79 22.81
CA LEU A 14 -4.51 -1.75 22.79
C LEU A 14 -3.94 -2.29 21.48
N ALA A 15 -4.46 -3.42 20.99
CA ALA A 15 -4.04 -3.99 19.71
C ALA A 15 -4.33 -3.04 18.54
N ILE A 16 -5.55 -2.46 18.49
CA ILE A 16 -5.97 -1.49 17.47
C ILE A 16 -5.12 -0.22 17.53
N ALA A 17 -4.90 0.33 18.73
CA ALA A 17 -4.07 1.52 18.91
C ALA A 17 -2.63 1.27 18.45
N THR A 18 -2.08 0.09 18.75
CA THR A 18 -0.74 -0.31 18.30
C THR A 18 -0.69 -0.45 16.77
N ALA A 19 -1.71 -1.03 16.15
CA ALA A 19 -1.78 -1.17 14.70
C ALA A 19 -1.92 0.18 13.99
N LEU A 20 -2.81 1.06 14.46
CA LEU A 20 -3.00 2.39 13.91
C LEU A 20 -1.76 3.27 14.08
N SER A 21 -1.15 3.29 15.27
CA SER A 21 0.08 4.05 15.49
C SER A 21 1.25 3.50 14.69
N GLY A 22 1.46 2.18 14.68
CA GLY A 22 2.55 1.56 13.92
C GLY A 22 2.43 1.80 12.41
N THR A 23 1.26 1.60 11.83
CA THR A 23 1.02 1.89 10.40
C THR A 23 1.12 3.38 10.07
N LEU A 24 0.67 4.27 10.95
CA LEU A 24 0.81 5.72 10.76
C LEU A 24 2.29 6.13 10.81
N ILE A 25 3.03 5.67 11.81
CA ILE A 25 4.46 5.98 11.95
C ILE A 25 5.22 5.44 10.74
N ALA A 26 4.99 4.18 10.35
CA ALA A 26 5.61 3.60 9.16
C ALA A 26 5.25 4.36 7.89
N GLY A 27 3.98 4.72 7.70
CA GLY A 27 3.53 5.47 6.53
C GLY A 27 4.08 6.89 6.46
N VAL A 28 4.17 7.59 7.59
CA VAL A 28 4.82 8.92 7.66
C VAL A 28 6.32 8.79 7.42
N TRP A 29 6.97 7.77 7.98
CA TRP A 29 8.40 7.54 7.79
C TRP A 29 8.74 7.22 6.34
N ASP A 30 7.95 6.36 5.69
CA ASP A 30 8.04 6.08 4.26
C ASP A 30 7.85 7.36 3.44
N LEU A 31 6.85 8.18 3.80
CA LEU A 31 6.62 9.48 3.17
C LEU A 31 7.75 10.49 3.34
N LEU A 32 8.61 10.35 4.35
CA LEU A 32 9.74 11.25 4.58
C LEU A 32 11.04 10.68 4.00
N THR A 33 11.25 9.38 4.09
CA THR A 33 12.55 8.72 3.90
C THR A 33 12.60 7.68 2.79
N THR A 34 11.47 7.35 2.15
CA THR A 34 11.30 6.26 1.16
C THR A 34 11.51 4.85 1.67
N GLU A 35 11.70 4.69 2.97
CA GLU A 35 11.92 3.40 3.61
C GLU A 35 10.99 3.23 4.80
N ILE A 36 10.67 1.98 5.13
CA ILE A 36 9.95 1.63 6.35
C ILE A 36 10.98 0.99 7.29
N PRO A 37 11.26 1.56 8.48
CA PRO A 37 12.17 0.97 9.44
C PRO A 37 11.68 -0.41 9.87
N ASP A 38 12.54 -1.41 9.80
CA ASP A 38 12.21 -2.81 10.10
C ASP A 38 11.74 -3.00 11.55
N GLU A 39 12.17 -2.12 12.46
CA GLU A 39 11.79 -2.14 13.88
C GLU A 39 10.28 -1.98 14.07
N ILE A 40 9.61 -1.21 13.21
CA ILE A 40 8.16 -0.96 13.33
C ILE A 40 7.35 -2.25 13.09
N PRO A 41 7.42 -2.91 11.93
CA PRO A 41 6.69 -4.15 11.70
C PRO A 41 7.14 -5.28 12.62
N TYR A 42 8.43 -5.35 13.00
CA TYR A 42 8.91 -6.35 13.96
C TYR A 42 8.33 -6.16 15.35
N PHE A 43 8.27 -4.91 15.84
CA PHE A 43 7.61 -4.58 17.09
C PHE A 43 6.11 -4.92 17.01
N MET A 44 5.41 -4.49 15.97
CA MET A 44 3.98 -4.77 15.80
C MET A 44 3.67 -6.27 15.79
N ALA A 45 4.46 -7.07 15.04
CA ALA A 45 4.26 -8.51 14.94
C ALA A 45 4.55 -9.21 16.27
N SER A 46 5.72 -8.96 16.87
CA SER A 46 6.11 -9.59 18.14
C SER A 46 5.19 -9.19 19.28
N PHE A 47 4.80 -7.92 19.36
CA PHE A 47 3.84 -7.43 20.35
C PHE A 47 2.46 -8.04 20.13
N GLY A 48 2.00 -8.18 18.89
CA GLY A 48 0.74 -8.85 18.55
C GLY A 48 0.72 -10.31 19.02
N ILE A 49 1.74 -11.09 18.66
CA ILE A 49 1.89 -12.48 19.10
C ILE A 49 1.89 -12.56 20.64
N PHE A 50 2.66 -11.68 21.30
CA PHE A 50 2.72 -11.63 22.76
C PHE A 50 1.34 -11.30 23.37
N LEU A 51 0.63 -10.31 22.85
CA LEU A 51 -0.72 -9.95 23.31
C LEU A 51 -1.67 -11.15 23.20
N TRP A 52 -1.70 -11.82 22.06
CA TRP A 52 -2.58 -12.98 21.86
C TRP A 52 -2.21 -14.18 22.72
N PHE A 53 -0.91 -14.36 23.03
CA PHE A 53 -0.46 -15.34 24.00
C PHE A 53 -0.99 -15.03 25.41
N ILE A 54 -0.91 -13.77 25.85
CA ILE A 54 -1.50 -13.34 27.13
C ILE A 54 -3.03 -13.52 27.14
N TYR A 55 -3.69 -13.22 26.02
CA TYR A 55 -5.13 -13.44 25.87
C TYR A 55 -5.49 -14.92 26.04
N MET A 56 -4.75 -15.82 25.40
CA MET A 56 -4.91 -17.28 25.56
C MET A 56 -4.75 -17.72 27.01
N LEU A 57 -3.72 -17.25 27.72
CA LEU A 57 -3.51 -17.60 29.14
C LEU A 57 -4.68 -17.13 30.02
N LYS A 58 -5.27 -15.98 29.69
CA LYS A 58 -6.37 -15.40 30.45
C LYS A 58 -7.72 -16.09 30.20
N THR A 59 -8.01 -16.46 28.96
CA THR A 59 -9.31 -17.05 28.58
C THR A 59 -9.29 -18.58 28.61
N GLY A 60 -8.12 -19.20 28.58
CA GLY A 60 -7.95 -20.65 28.42
C GLY A 60 -8.20 -21.14 26.99
N SER A 61 -8.57 -20.25 26.05
CA SER A 61 -8.81 -20.59 24.65
C SER A 61 -7.55 -20.40 23.81
N THR A 62 -7.14 -21.44 23.08
CA THR A 62 -6.00 -21.39 22.14
C THR A 62 -6.39 -20.89 20.75
N ILE A 63 -7.70 -20.76 20.46
CA ILE A 63 -8.21 -20.50 19.11
C ILE A 63 -7.72 -19.16 18.59
N GLU A 64 -7.83 -18.10 19.37
CA GLU A 64 -7.48 -16.74 18.92
C GLU A 64 -5.98 -16.56 18.73
N PHE A 65 -5.17 -17.19 19.58
CA PHE A 65 -3.71 -17.21 19.44
C PHE A 65 -3.27 -17.98 18.19
N LEU A 66 -3.81 -19.18 17.94
CA LEU A 66 -3.54 -19.91 16.71
C LEU A 66 -4.03 -19.15 15.48
N THR A 67 -5.15 -18.43 15.60
CA THR A 67 -5.69 -17.58 14.52
C THR A 67 -4.75 -16.40 14.21
N SER A 68 -4.16 -15.75 15.23
CA SER A 68 -3.08 -14.76 15.08
C SER A 68 -1.92 -15.31 14.26
N LEU A 69 -1.40 -16.47 14.67
CA LEU A 69 -0.26 -17.10 14.00
C LEU A 69 -0.59 -17.49 12.57
N PHE A 70 -1.78 -18.05 12.33
CA PHE A 70 -2.22 -18.48 11.02
C PHE A 70 -2.42 -17.30 10.05
N ILE A 71 -3.18 -16.28 10.44
CA ILE A 71 -3.45 -15.10 9.60
C ILE A 71 -2.16 -14.33 9.32
N GLY A 72 -1.35 -14.06 10.34
CA GLY A 72 -0.06 -13.39 10.16
C GLY A 72 0.87 -14.15 9.23
N SER A 73 0.90 -15.48 9.30
CA SER A 73 1.71 -16.31 8.41
C SER A 73 1.21 -16.33 6.97
N ILE A 74 -0.11 -16.36 6.74
CA ILE A 74 -0.69 -16.21 5.39
C ILE A 74 -0.28 -14.87 4.80
N PHE A 75 -0.43 -13.79 5.56
CA PHE A 75 -0.05 -12.44 5.15
C PHE A 75 1.44 -12.30 4.89
N LEU A 76 2.29 -12.96 5.68
CA LEU A 76 3.73 -13.02 5.44
C LEU A 76 4.06 -13.74 4.13
N ILE A 77 3.50 -14.92 3.89
CA ILE A 77 3.72 -15.68 2.65
C ILE A 77 3.25 -14.86 1.45
N TYR A 78 2.06 -14.28 1.53
CA TYR A 78 1.51 -13.45 0.47
C TYR A 78 2.36 -12.21 0.19
N GLY A 79 2.71 -11.46 1.23
CA GLY A 79 3.59 -10.30 1.14
C GLY A 79 4.96 -10.67 0.57
N TYR A 80 5.52 -11.81 0.95
CA TYR A 80 6.80 -12.29 0.43
C TYR A 80 6.73 -12.62 -1.07
N VAL A 81 5.63 -13.21 -1.55
CA VAL A 81 5.39 -13.44 -2.98
C VAL A 81 5.35 -12.11 -3.73
N LEU A 82 4.65 -11.10 -3.22
CA LEU A 82 4.61 -9.76 -3.83
C LEU A 82 5.98 -9.07 -3.85
N TYR A 83 6.76 -9.22 -2.79
CA TYR A 83 8.13 -8.71 -2.73
C TYR A 83 9.04 -9.40 -3.77
N LYS A 84 9.01 -10.74 -3.85
CA LYS A 84 9.81 -11.50 -4.82
C LYS A 84 9.41 -11.27 -6.27
N THR A 85 8.15 -10.91 -6.52
CA THR A 85 7.65 -10.53 -7.85
C THR A 85 7.90 -9.05 -8.17
N GLY A 86 8.46 -8.26 -7.24
CA GLY A 86 8.78 -6.85 -7.43
C GLY A 86 7.55 -5.94 -7.43
N GLN A 87 6.42 -6.40 -6.89
CA GLN A 87 5.19 -5.61 -6.79
C GLN A 87 5.22 -4.69 -5.56
N TRP A 88 5.72 -5.19 -4.43
CA TRP A 88 5.79 -4.48 -3.15
C TRP A 88 7.23 -4.39 -2.63
N GLY A 89 7.49 -3.42 -1.74
CA GLY A 89 8.72 -3.35 -0.97
C GLY A 89 8.72 -4.36 0.19
N SER A 90 9.90 -4.66 0.74
CA SER A 90 10.03 -5.54 1.92
C SER A 90 9.27 -4.99 3.13
N GLY A 91 9.29 -3.67 3.32
CA GLY A 91 8.56 -2.98 4.39
C GLY A 91 7.05 -3.14 4.29
N ASP A 92 6.47 -3.02 3.09
CA ASP A 92 5.03 -3.21 2.86
C ASP A 92 4.61 -4.66 3.22
N SER A 93 5.41 -5.64 2.79
CA SER A 93 5.18 -7.06 3.09
C SER A 93 5.26 -7.35 4.59
N ALA A 94 6.23 -6.76 5.29
CA ALA A 94 6.38 -6.90 6.73
C ALA A 94 5.24 -6.22 7.50
N LEU A 95 4.78 -5.04 7.05
CA LEU A 95 3.61 -4.37 7.62
C LEU A 95 2.35 -5.22 7.47
N LEU A 96 2.08 -5.79 6.29
CA LEU A 96 0.95 -6.67 6.07
C LEU A 96 0.96 -7.85 7.07
N ALA A 97 2.09 -8.55 7.17
CA ALA A 97 2.25 -9.65 8.12
C ALA A 97 2.01 -9.20 9.57
N SER A 98 2.61 -8.07 9.98
CA SER A 98 2.51 -7.55 11.34
C SER A 98 1.08 -7.22 11.76
N ILE A 99 0.27 -6.68 10.83
CA ILE A 99 -1.16 -6.44 11.06
C ILE A 99 -1.91 -7.77 11.21
N GLY A 100 -1.56 -8.79 10.42
CA GLY A 100 -2.17 -10.13 10.53
C GLY A 100 -1.91 -10.80 11.88
N TYR A 101 -0.68 -10.66 12.41
CA TYR A 101 -0.35 -11.15 13.76
C TYR A 101 -1.04 -10.33 14.85
N LEU A 102 -1.15 -9.01 14.68
CA LEU A 102 -1.68 -8.10 15.70
C LEU A 102 -3.22 -8.07 15.75
N LEU A 103 -3.88 -8.08 14.60
CA LEU A 103 -5.34 -7.96 14.44
C LEU A 103 -5.93 -9.11 13.60
N PRO A 104 -5.81 -10.37 14.04
CA PRO A 104 -6.41 -11.50 13.33
C PRO A 104 -7.94 -11.53 13.42
N VAL A 105 -8.51 -10.99 14.50
CA VAL A 105 -9.95 -10.87 14.73
C VAL A 105 -10.24 -9.55 15.43
N ILE A 106 -11.37 -8.94 15.09
CA ILE A 106 -11.90 -7.76 15.78
C ILE A 106 -13.38 -8.02 16.10
N PRO A 107 -13.82 -7.82 17.35
CA PRO A 107 -15.23 -7.98 17.70
C PRO A 107 -16.13 -7.12 16.80
N ARG A 108 -17.24 -7.68 16.32
CA ARG A 108 -18.23 -7.02 15.46
C ARG A 108 -17.78 -6.77 14.01
N ILE A 109 -16.58 -7.21 13.62
CA ILE A 109 -16.14 -7.20 12.23
C ILE A 109 -15.83 -8.62 11.81
N ASP A 110 -16.81 -9.27 11.20
CA ASP A 110 -16.65 -10.63 10.68
C ASP A 110 -15.55 -10.65 9.61
N PHE A 111 -14.68 -11.66 9.63
CA PHE A 111 -13.59 -11.79 8.66
C PHE A 111 -12.74 -10.52 8.47
N PHE A 112 -12.43 -9.81 9.56
CA PHE A 112 -11.61 -8.58 9.53
C PHE A 112 -10.38 -8.66 8.60
N PRO A 113 -9.54 -9.72 8.60
CA PRO A 113 -8.37 -9.79 7.74
C PRO A 113 -8.71 -9.67 6.25
N LEU A 114 -9.80 -10.28 5.80
CA LEU A 114 -10.23 -10.22 4.40
C LEU A 114 -10.72 -8.82 4.04
N HIS A 115 -11.53 -8.20 4.90
CA HIS A 115 -11.99 -6.83 4.68
C HIS A 115 -10.84 -5.83 4.65
N PHE A 116 -9.91 -5.93 5.61
CA PHE A 116 -8.70 -5.11 5.62
C PHE A 116 -7.89 -5.30 4.35
N PHE A 117 -7.67 -6.55 3.93
CA PHE A 117 -6.91 -6.87 2.73
C PHE A 117 -7.55 -6.25 1.47
N ILE A 118 -8.87 -6.40 1.28
CA ILE A 118 -9.58 -5.76 0.15
C ILE A 118 -9.46 -4.23 0.23
N ASN A 119 -9.69 -3.66 1.42
CA ASN A 119 -9.58 -2.21 1.64
C ASN A 119 -8.16 -1.70 1.40
N LEU A 120 -7.12 -2.50 1.63
CA LEU A 120 -5.74 -2.15 1.34
C LEU A 120 -5.50 -2.01 -0.17
N TYR A 121 -6.04 -2.90 -1.00
CA TYR A 121 -5.94 -2.77 -2.45
C TYR A 121 -6.69 -1.54 -2.96
N VAL A 122 -7.86 -1.29 -2.40
CA VAL A 122 -8.70 -0.15 -2.76
C VAL A 122 -8.02 1.17 -2.37
N ALA A 123 -7.72 1.33 -1.08
CA ALA A 123 -7.04 2.51 -0.55
C ALA A 123 -5.67 2.70 -1.22
N GLY A 124 -4.95 1.60 -1.45
CA GLY A 124 -3.70 1.58 -2.19
C GLY A 124 -3.83 2.08 -3.62
N ALA A 125 -4.84 1.64 -4.37
CA ALA A 125 -5.11 2.12 -5.72
C ALA A 125 -5.42 3.63 -5.74
N PHE A 126 -6.28 4.11 -4.83
CA PHE A 126 -6.56 5.54 -4.67
C PHE A 126 -5.30 6.32 -4.29
N TRP A 127 -4.50 5.79 -3.36
CA TRP A 127 -3.25 6.41 -2.92
C TRP A 127 -2.24 6.53 -4.07
N ILE A 128 -2.05 5.47 -4.86
CA ILE A 128 -1.19 5.48 -6.05
C ILE A 128 -1.64 6.55 -7.04
N ILE A 129 -2.96 6.71 -7.25
CA ILE A 129 -3.50 7.76 -8.13
C ILE A 129 -3.16 9.14 -7.60
N ILE A 130 -3.50 9.44 -6.33
CA ILE A 130 -3.26 10.73 -5.71
C ILE A 130 -1.76 11.07 -5.70
N TYR A 131 -0.92 10.13 -5.26
CA TYR A 131 0.51 10.33 -5.16
C TYR A 131 1.14 10.54 -6.54
N SER A 132 0.77 9.74 -7.54
CA SER A 132 1.29 9.89 -8.90
C SER A 132 0.88 11.21 -9.55
N LEU A 133 -0.36 11.66 -9.31
CA LEU A 133 -0.83 12.98 -9.77
C LEU A 133 -0.05 14.10 -9.10
N ALA A 134 0.07 14.07 -7.77
CA ALA A 134 0.83 15.07 -7.01
C ALA A 134 2.29 15.13 -7.47
N ALA A 135 2.95 13.97 -7.60
CA ALA A 135 4.32 13.86 -8.07
C ALA A 135 4.47 14.40 -9.50
N GLY A 136 3.62 13.98 -10.44
CA GLY A 136 3.67 14.44 -11.83
C GLY A 136 3.41 15.94 -12.00
N LEU A 137 2.62 16.56 -11.11
CA LEU A 137 2.34 18.00 -11.12
C LEU A 137 3.44 18.83 -10.45
N ALA A 138 4.12 18.29 -9.42
CA ALA A 138 5.17 18.98 -8.69
C ALA A 138 6.41 19.28 -9.56
N PHE A 139 6.79 18.37 -10.47
CA PHE A 139 7.98 18.54 -11.31
C PHE A 139 7.65 19.27 -12.63
N LYS A 140 7.87 20.59 -12.67
CA LYS A 140 7.58 21.44 -13.85
C LYS A 140 8.10 20.88 -15.19
N GLN A 141 9.32 20.33 -15.20
CA GLN A 141 9.93 19.75 -16.41
C GLN A 141 9.24 18.43 -16.83
N ALA A 142 8.95 17.55 -15.86
CA ALA A 142 8.25 16.29 -16.12
C ALA A 142 6.82 16.55 -16.61
N ARG A 143 6.11 17.49 -15.98
CA ARG A 143 4.74 17.90 -16.36
C ARG A 143 4.63 18.25 -17.83
N LYS A 144 5.55 19.08 -18.37
CA LYS A 144 5.56 19.44 -19.79
C LYS A 144 5.75 18.21 -20.71
N LYS A 145 6.64 17.30 -20.33
CA LYS A 145 6.91 16.06 -21.09
C LYS A 145 5.71 15.11 -21.05
N ILE A 146 5.10 14.92 -19.87
CA ILE A 146 3.92 14.09 -19.66
C ILE A 146 2.75 14.60 -20.52
N LEU A 147 2.42 15.90 -20.41
CA LEU A 147 1.33 16.50 -21.18
C LEU A 147 1.55 16.42 -22.68
N LYS A 148 2.77 16.69 -23.16
CA LYS A 148 3.12 16.55 -24.58
C LYS A 148 2.95 15.10 -25.05
N SER A 149 3.38 14.13 -24.24
CA SER A 149 3.28 12.71 -24.56
C SER A 149 1.83 12.22 -24.60
N LEU A 150 1.00 12.62 -23.63
CA LEU A 150 -0.42 12.28 -23.61
C LEU A 150 -1.17 12.91 -24.79
N ARG A 151 -0.89 14.18 -25.10
CA ARG A 151 -1.50 14.88 -26.26
C ARG A 151 -1.15 14.24 -27.59
N ASN A 152 -0.01 13.55 -27.69
CA ASN A 152 0.40 12.88 -28.92
C ASN A 152 -0.01 11.39 -28.96
N ASN A 153 -0.50 10.82 -27.86
CA ASN A 153 -0.90 9.42 -27.78
C ASN A 153 -2.38 9.26 -28.17
N LEU A 154 -2.66 8.51 -29.25
CA LEU A 154 -4.03 8.25 -29.72
C LEU A 154 -4.87 7.51 -28.67
N ARG A 155 -4.29 6.53 -27.96
CA ARG A 155 -4.98 5.77 -26.90
C ARG A 155 -5.44 6.70 -25.76
N ALA A 156 -4.58 7.63 -25.35
CA ALA A 156 -4.93 8.60 -24.31
C ALA A 156 -6.07 9.53 -24.77
N LYS A 157 -6.03 10.02 -26.02
CA LYS A 157 -7.12 10.84 -26.58
C LYS A 157 -8.45 10.08 -26.61
N LEU A 158 -8.44 8.84 -27.09
CA LEU A 158 -9.64 7.99 -27.13
C LEU A 158 -10.15 7.71 -25.71
N SER A 159 -9.25 7.47 -24.76
CA SER A 159 -9.63 7.25 -23.35
C SER A 159 -10.32 8.48 -22.75
N VAL A 160 -9.82 9.69 -23.03
CA VAL A 160 -10.49 10.95 -22.62
C VAL A 160 -11.85 11.09 -23.29
N ALA A 161 -11.92 10.89 -24.61
CA ALA A 161 -13.16 11.04 -25.38
C ALA A 161 -14.24 10.07 -24.89
N PHE A 162 -13.89 8.79 -24.73
CA PHE A 162 -14.82 7.78 -24.22
C PHE A 162 -15.18 8.02 -22.75
N SER A 163 -14.23 8.42 -21.90
CA SER A 163 -14.54 8.74 -20.51
C SER A 163 -15.59 9.87 -20.41
N ILE A 164 -15.45 10.94 -21.21
CA ILE A 164 -16.42 12.04 -21.28
C ILE A 164 -17.76 11.55 -21.86
N MET A 165 -17.73 10.80 -22.96
CA MET A 165 -18.94 10.27 -23.61
C MET A 165 -19.76 9.41 -22.64
N PHE A 166 -19.12 8.43 -21.98
CA PHE A 166 -19.79 7.55 -21.02
C PHE A 166 -20.22 8.29 -19.75
N PHE A 167 -19.49 9.33 -19.33
CA PHE A 167 -19.92 10.20 -18.23
C PHE A 167 -21.23 10.92 -18.58
N ILE A 168 -21.36 11.45 -19.80
CA ILE A 168 -22.61 12.09 -20.25
C ILE A 168 -23.74 11.06 -20.36
N LEU A 169 -23.47 9.85 -20.85
CA LEU A 169 -24.47 8.78 -20.91
C LEU A 169 -24.90 8.30 -19.50
N SER A 170 -24.07 8.53 -18.48
CA SER A 170 -24.37 8.13 -17.10
C SER A 170 -25.57 8.86 -16.48
N PHE A 171 -25.97 10.00 -17.04
CA PHE A 171 -27.21 10.69 -16.67
C PHE A 171 -28.47 9.91 -17.09
N PHE A 172 -28.35 9.00 -18.06
CA PHE A 172 -29.46 8.16 -18.55
C PHE A 172 -29.37 6.72 -18.01
N ASP A 173 -28.16 6.18 -17.87
CA ASP A 173 -27.91 4.85 -17.32
C ASP A 173 -26.68 4.86 -16.40
N LYS A 174 -26.89 4.60 -15.11
CA LYS A 174 -25.84 4.60 -14.09
C LYS A 174 -24.70 3.63 -14.41
N ASN A 175 -24.94 2.54 -15.16
CA ASN A 175 -23.90 1.60 -15.56
C ASN A 175 -22.83 2.27 -16.45
N MET A 176 -23.19 3.33 -17.16
CA MET A 176 -22.25 4.11 -17.98
C MET A 176 -21.23 4.88 -17.13
N LEU A 177 -21.52 5.11 -15.84
CA LEU A 177 -20.53 5.67 -14.92
C LEU A 177 -19.34 4.71 -14.75
N LEU A 178 -19.61 3.40 -14.62
CA LEU A 178 -18.55 2.40 -14.52
C LEU A 178 -17.71 2.36 -15.80
N ALA A 179 -18.35 2.41 -16.97
CA ALA A 179 -17.65 2.52 -18.24
C ALA A 179 -16.75 3.77 -18.29
N SER A 180 -17.24 4.93 -17.85
CA SER A 180 -16.46 6.16 -17.77
C SER A 180 -15.22 6.01 -16.88
N LEU A 181 -15.38 5.38 -15.70
CA LEU A 181 -14.29 5.12 -14.76
C LEU A 181 -13.26 4.14 -15.34
N LEU A 182 -13.68 3.12 -16.09
CA LEU A 182 -12.76 2.21 -16.77
C LEU A 182 -11.88 2.94 -17.79
N PHE A 183 -12.44 3.83 -18.60
CA PHE A 183 -11.64 4.64 -19.53
C PHE A 183 -10.73 5.64 -18.80
N LEU A 184 -11.16 6.16 -17.64
CA LEU A 184 -10.32 6.99 -16.80
C LEU A 184 -9.12 6.20 -16.23
N LEU A 185 -9.33 4.93 -15.83
CA LEU A 185 -8.26 4.04 -15.40
C LEU A 185 -7.29 3.71 -16.53
N LEU A 186 -7.78 3.53 -17.77
CA LEU A 186 -6.93 3.36 -18.94
C LEU A 186 -6.07 4.61 -19.22
N LEU A 187 -6.65 5.80 -19.09
CA LEU A 187 -5.90 7.05 -19.17
C LEU A 187 -4.86 7.15 -18.05
N PHE A 188 -5.25 6.80 -16.82
CA PHE A 188 -4.34 6.82 -15.68
C PHE A 188 -3.19 5.82 -15.83
N TYR A 189 -3.42 4.66 -16.45
CA TYR A 189 -2.35 3.72 -16.78
C TYR A 189 -1.28 4.34 -17.69
N ASP A 190 -1.70 5.03 -18.75
CA ASP A 190 -0.78 5.75 -19.64
C ASP A 190 -0.07 6.88 -18.89
N TYR A 191 -0.78 7.63 -18.06
CA TYR A 191 -0.21 8.68 -17.21
C TYR A 191 0.85 8.12 -16.23
N GLY A 192 0.53 7.04 -15.51
CA GLY A 192 1.39 6.38 -14.54
C GLY A 192 2.70 5.91 -15.15
N LYS A 193 2.67 5.33 -16.37
CA LYS A 193 3.90 4.99 -17.11
C LYS A 193 4.78 6.20 -17.41
N LEU A 194 4.18 7.35 -17.69
CA LEU A 194 4.92 8.58 -17.95
C LEU A 194 5.47 9.19 -16.65
N VAL A 195 4.72 9.12 -15.55
CA VAL A 195 5.21 9.49 -14.22
C VAL A 195 6.40 8.60 -13.83
N GLU A 196 6.29 7.28 -13.99
CA GLU A 196 7.40 6.37 -13.73
C GLU A 196 8.65 6.78 -14.51
N ARG A 197 8.49 7.03 -15.82
CA ARG A 197 9.60 7.38 -16.70
C ARG A 197 10.24 8.73 -16.41
N TYR A 198 9.45 9.76 -16.11
CA TYR A 198 9.94 11.15 -16.05
C TYR A 198 10.10 11.70 -14.63
N VAL A 199 9.51 11.05 -13.63
CA VAL A 199 9.52 11.51 -12.23
C VAL A 199 10.28 10.52 -11.35
N PHE A 200 9.94 9.25 -11.46
CA PHE A 200 10.48 8.21 -10.59
C PHE A 200 11.81 7.63 -11.07
N ARG A 201 12.18 7.80 -12.34
CA ARG A 201 13.52 7.47 -12.83
C ARG A 201 14.41 8.70 -12.86
N ARG A 202 15.57 8.60 -12.23
CA ARG A 202 16.53 9.70 -12.14
C ARG A 202 17.94 9.20 -12.40
N ARG A 203 18.68 9.97 -13.19
CA ARG A 203 20.10 9.75 -13.43
C ARG A 203 20.90 10.54 -12.41
N ILE A 204 21.60 9.84 -11.52
CA ILE A 204 22.46 10.45 -10.50
C ILE A 204 23.91 10.04 -10.73
N HIS A 205 24.84 10.88 -10.28
CA HIS A 205 26.26 10.51 -10.30
C HIS A 205 26.52 9.42 -9.27
N ALA A 206 27.37 8.45 -9.56
CA ALA A 206 27.65 7.30 -8.68
C ALA A 206 28.13 7.71 -7.27
N SER A 207 28.77 8.89 -7.15
CA SER A 207 29.18 9.44 -5.84
C SER A 207 28.00 9.88 -4.96
N LYS A 208 26.82 10.13 -5.54
CA LYS A 208 25.60 10.53 -4.82
C LYS A 208 24.70 9.36 -4.45
N LEU A 209 25.04 8.14 -4.87
CA LEU A 209 24.31 6.92 -4.53
C LEU A 209 24.34 6.69 -3.02
N LYS A 210 23.19 6.41 -2.43
CA LYS A 210 23.01 6.13 -1.00
C LYS A 210 22.60 4.69 -0.79
N VAL A 211 22.87 4.16 0.41
CA VAL A 211 22.31 2.87 0.84
C VAL A 211 20.80 2.99 0.78
N GLY A 212 20.14 1.96 0.23
CA GLY A 212 18.69 1.99 0.01
C GLY A 212 18.25 2.37 -1.40
N ASP A 213 19.10 3.04 -2.19
CA ASP A 213 18.73 3.43 -3.56
C ASP A 213 18.48 2.19 -4.43
N VAL A 214 17.37 2.16 -5.17
CA VAL A 214 17.05 1.03 -6.06
C VAL A 214 17.53 1.34 -7.48
N LEU A 215 18.41 0.51 -8.02
CA LEU A 215 18.89 0.64 -9.40
C LEU A 215 17.77 0.36 -10.40
N ALA A 216 17.65 1.18 -11.44
CA ALA A 216 16.56 1.07 -12.42
C ALA A 216 16.55 -0.24 -13.22
N ASN A 217 17.70 -0.93 -13.28
CA ASN A 217 17.85 -2.23 -13.96
C ASN A 217 17.56 -3.43 -13.03
N SER A 218 17.37 -3.20 -11.73
CA SER A 218 17.03 -4.28 -10.80
C SER A 218 15.58 -4.71 -10.99
N LYS A 219 15.34 -6.03 -10.98
CA LYS A 219 13.98 -6.59 -10.97
C LYS A 219 13.35 -6.51 -9.57
N LEU A 220 14.18 -6.58 -8.52
CA LEU A 220 13.74 -6.54 -7.13
C LEU A 220 13.86 -5.11 -6.59
N TRP A 221 12.88 -4.71 -5.78
CA TRP A 221 12.93 -3.47 -5.00
C TRP A 221 13.82 -3.65 -3.78
N VAL A 222 15.11 -3.87 -4.04
CA VAL A 222 16.15 -4.00 -3.04
C VAL A 222 17.09 -2.82 -3.21
N GLY A 223 17.24 -2.06 -2.14
CA GLY A 223 18.19 -0.97 -2.10
C GLY A 223 19.62 -1.50 -2.16
N VAL A 224 20.51 -0.74 -2.81
CA VAL A 224 21.92 -1.11 -2.88
C VAL A 224 22.56 -1.10 -1.49
N THR A 225 23.40 -2.08 -1.24
CA THR A 225 24.20 -2.21 -0.02
C THR A 225 25.44 -1.32 -0.08
N GLU A 226 26.07 -1.09 1.07
CA GLU A 226 27.28 -0.26 1.15
C GLU A 226 28.46 -0.84 0.36
N ASP A 227 28.56 -2.17 0.28
CA ASP A 227 29.60 -2.83 -0.51
C ASP A 227 29.34 -2.73 -2.01
N GLU A 228 28.09 -2.90 -2.45
CA GLU A 228 27.70 -2.65 -3.86
C GLU A 228 27.95 -1.20 -4.27
N ILE A 229 27.67 -0.23 -3.38
CA ILE A 229 27.96 1.18 -3.64
C ILE A 229 29.46 1.39 -3.88
N LYS A 230 30.35 0.77 -3.09
CA LYS A 230 31.81 0.87 -3.29
C LYS A 230 32.20 0.36 -4.67
N GLU A 231 31.63 -0.76 -5.13
CA GLU A 231 31.90 -1.30 -6.45
C GLU A 231 31.39 -0.40 -7.58
N ILE A 232 30.17 0.13 -7.45
CA ILE A 232 29.58 1.04 -8.44
C ILE A 232 30.40 2.34 -8.53
N ARG A 233 30.85 2.87 -7.39
CA ARG A 233 31.67 4.09 -7.35
C ARG A 233 33.03 3.93 -8.03
N LYS A 234 33.64 2.73 -7.98
CA LYS A 234 34.90 2.43 -8.70
C LYS A 234 34.76 2.59 -10.22
N LYS A 235 33.58 2.32 -10.78
CA LYS A 235 33.34 2.43 -12.23
C LYS A 235 33.17 3.87 -12.72
N HIS A 236 33.02 4.84 -11.81
CA HIS A 236 32.74 6.26 -12.09
C HIS A 236 31.49 6.49 -12.98
N GLY A 237 31.06 7.75 -13.07
CA GLY A 237 29.98 8.15 -13.98
C GLY A 237 28.59 8.18 -13.35
N PHE A 238 27.58 7.87 -14.16
CA PHE A 238 26.17 8.06 -13.80
C PHE A 238 25.40 6.75 -13.80
N VAL A 239 24.57 6.57 -12.80
CA VAL A 239 23.64 5.45 -12.66
C VAL A 239 22.21 5.95 -12.66
N GLU A 240 21.30 5.11 -13.14
CA GLU A 240 19.87 5.40 -13.10
C GLU A 240 19.25 4.68 -11.89
N ILE A 241 18.61 5.46 -11.02
CA ILE A 241 17.84 4.95 -9.88
C ILE A 241 16.35 5.06 -10.18
N LYS A 242 15.57 4.19 -9.54
CA LYS A 242 14.12 4.19 -9.61
C LYS A 242 13.55 4.38 -8.21
N GLU A 243 12.75 5.42 -8.04
CA GLU A 243 11.93 5.66 -6.85
C GLU A 243 10.56 4.99 -7.02
N GLY A 244 9.93 4.59 -5.92
CA GLY A 244 8.58 4.03 -5.91
C GLY A 244 7.51 5.05 -5.53
N VAL A 245 6.26 4.62 -5.61
CA VAL A 245 5.20 5.25 -4.81
C VAL A 245 5.45 4.91 -3.36
N ARG A 246 5.45 5.91 -2.48
CA ARG A 246 5.58 5.72 -1.02
C ARG A 246 4.27 5.16 -0.49
N PHE A 247 4.17 3.84 -0.41
CA PHE A 247 2.92 3.10 -0.24
C PHE A 247 2.50 2.92 1.22
N GLY A 248 3.40 3.12 2.19
CA GLY A 248 3.17 2.80 3.60
C GLY A 248 1.92 3.47 4.20
N LEU A 249 1.60 4.71 3.80
CA LEU A 249 0.41 5.41 4.31
C LEU A 249 -0.92 4.74 3.87
N ALA A 250 -0.93 3.99 2.77
CA ALA A 250 -2.11 3.25 2.33
C ALA A 250 -2.54 2.20 3.36
N PHE A 251 -1.61 1.60 4.12
CA PHE A 251 -1.92 0.67 5.21
C PHE A 251 -2.72 1.32 6.32
N PHE A 252 -2.31 2.52 6.75
CA PHE A 252 -3.02 3.27 7.78
C PHE A 252 -4.42 3.67 7.31
N ILE A 253 -4.54 4.20 6.09
CA ILE A 253 -5.83 4.60 5.51
C ILE A 253 -6.77 3.40 5.40
N ALA A 254 -6.28 2.26 4.89
CA ALA A 254 -7.04 1.03 4.76
C ALA A 254 -7.49 0.49 6.12
N LEU A 255 -6.61 0.50 7.12
CA LEU A 255 -6.92 0.05 8.47
C LEU A 255 -7.99 0.93 9.11
N LEU A 256 -7.79 2.26 9.06
CA LEU A 256 -8.76 3.23 9.60
C LEU A 256 -10.13 3.08 8.94
N PHE A 257 -10.15 2.94 7.61
CA PHE A 257 -11.39 2.72 6.86
C PHE A 257 -12.08 1.42 7.28
N THR A 258 -11.33 0.32 7.38
CA THR A 258 -11.87 -0.98 7.80
C THR A 258 -12.54 -0.90 9.17
N LEU A 259 -11.91 -0.20 10.11
CA LEU A 259 -12.42 -0.02 11.47
C LEU A 259 -13.66 0.89 11.54
N ILE A 260 -13.67 2.01 10.81
CA ILE A 260 -14.80 2.97 10.82
C ILE A 260 -16.06 2.35 10.19
N PHE A 261 -15.89 1.57 9.12
CA PHE A 261 -17.00 1.04 8.32
C PHE A 261 -17.32 -0.43 8.62
N ASN A 262 -16.77 -0.98 9.72
CA ASN A 262 -16.94 -2.37 10.15
C ASN A 262 -16.71 -3.40 9.03
N GLY A 263 -15.75 -3.14 8.13
CA GLY A 263 -15.38 -4.00 7.00
C GLY A 263 -16.41 -4.18 5.87
N SER A 264 -17.70 -4.23 6.17
CA SER A 264 -18.75 -4.71 5.26
C SER A 264 -19.23 -3.68 4.24
N GLN A 265 -19.22 -2.38 4.56
CA GLN A 265 -19.85 -1.38 3.69
C GLN A 265 -19.14 -1.23 2.34
N ILE A 266 -17.81 -1.36 2.30
CA ILE A 266 -17.09 -1.28 1.03
C ILE A 266 -17.32 -2.53 0.19
N VAL A 267 -17.27 -3.73 0.78
CA VAL A 267 -17.49 -4.97 0.02
C VAL A 267 -18.91 -4.98 -0.51
N ASN A 268 -19.90 -4.59 0.30
CA ASN A 268 -21.28 -4.46 -0.13
C ASN A 268 -21.46 -3.35 -1.18
N PHE A 269 -20.75 -2.23 -1.07
CA PHE A 269 -20.74 -1.18 -2.08
C PHE A 269 -20.15 -1.69 -3.41
N TYR A 270 -19.02 -2.38 -3.39
CA TYR A 270 -18.45 -2.99 -4.60
C TYR A 270 -19.36 -4.05 -5.19
N LEU A 271 -19.93 -4.92 -4.36
CA LEU A 271 -20.90 -5.92 -4.81
C LEU A 271 -22.13 -5.25 -5.42
N SER A 272 -22.63 -4.14 -4.86
CA SER A 272 -23.76 -3.39 -5.42
C SER A 272 -23.45 -2.63 -6.72
N ILE A 273 -22.18 -2.43 -7.04
CA ILE A 273 -21.75 -1.88 -8.33
C ILE A 273 -21.57 -2.99 -9.38
N LEU A 274 -21.20 -4.19 -8.93
CA LEU A 274 -20.89 -5.33 -9.80
C LEU A 274 -22.11 -6.22 -10.10
N PHE A 275 -23.13 -6.20 -9.25
CA PHE A 275 -24.36 -7.00 -9.33
C PHE A 275 -25.60 -6.12 -9.12
#